data_AF-A0ABD0Z7G5-F1
#
_entry.id   AF-A0ABD0Z7G5-F1
#
_cell.length_a   1.000
_cell.length_b   1.000
_cell.length_c   1.000
_cell.angle_alpha   90.00
_cell.angle_beta   90.00
_cell.angle_gamma   90.00
#
_symmetry.space_group_name_H-M   'P 1'
#
loop_
_entity.id
_entity.type
_entity.pdbx_description
1 polymer ?
#
loop_
_entity_poly.entity_id
_entity_poly.type
_entity_poly.pdbx_seq_one_letter_code
_entity_poly.pdbx_strand_id
1 'polypeptide(L)'
;MDECTTSSGVTKNDIPTNEEAVNNLLGELGDSLKISNGADQKVDGEEEDEEFKDAVDQLLPDAEDSPKSQSDDYIDEEKLKEKEAAYSEEDLKRLKEEANDFKLKGNQCFKIGEYKESALAYTEGLRICPLMYNQERAILYSNRAAAKMKIDLKESAIEDCSNAIQHDPNYVKAVMRRAQLYEQSEKLDEALADYQRVLEIDPSNKEASGATRRLPHEINERNEKMKTEMLGKLKDLGNMVLKPFGLSTNNFQMVQDPNTGGYSISFNQNPR
;
A
#
# COMPACT_ATOMS: atom_id res chain seq x y z
N MET A 1 -42.73 -2.96 -61.67
CA MET A 1 -42.98 -4.01 -60.68
C MET A 1 -41.98 -5.13 -60.89
N ASP A 2 -40.84 -5.20 -60.24
CA ASP A 2 -39.84 -4.22 -59.78
C ASP A 2 -38.61 -5.07 -59.45
N GLU A 3 -37.45 -4.52 -59.81
CA GLU A 3 -36.12 -4.63 -59.22
C GLU A 3 -35.46 -5.97 -58.85
N CYS A 4 -34.34 -6.18 -59.53
CA CYS A 4 -33.12 -6.86 -59.10
C CYS A 4 -32.58 -6.28 -57.78
N THR A 5 -32.14 -7.13 -56.83
CA THR A 5 -31.15 -6.72 -55.82
C THR A 5 -30.25 -7.89 -55.40
N THR A 6 -29.00 -7.82 -55.86
CA THR A 6 -27.81 -8.41 -55.25
C THR A 6 -27.50 -7.71 -53.93
N SER A 7 -27.27 -8.46 -52.85
CA SER A 7 -26.74 -7.93 -51.59
C SER A 7 -25.31 -8.45 -51.39
N SER A 8 -24.35 -7.60 -51.75
CA SER A 8 -22.96 -7.69 -51.31
C SER A 8 -22.85 -6.94 -49.97
N GLY A 9 -22.56 -7.67 -48.88
CA GLY A 9 -22.32 -7.09 -47.55
C GLY A 9 -20.83 -7.08 -47.22
N VAL A 10 -20.23 -5.90 -47.27
CA VAL A 10 -18.86 -5.58 -46.85
C VAL A 10 -18.70 -5.82 -45.35
N THR A 11 -17.65 -6.54 -44.96
CA THR A 11 -17.27 -6.79 -43.55
C THR A 11 -16.76 -5.49 -42.90
N LYS A 12 -17.42 -5.06 -41.82
CA LYS A 12 -16.90 -4.04 -40.89
C LYS A 12 -15.72 -4.64 -40.11
N ASN A 13 -14.60 -3.91 -40.07
CA ASN A 13 -13.53 -4.13 -39.10
C ASN A 13 -13.98 -3.51 -37.77
N ASP A 14 -14.51 -4.33 -36.87
CA ASP A 14 -14.78 -3.91 -35.49
C ASP A 14 -13.48 -3.95 -34.67
N ILE A 15 -13.20 -2.86 -33.97
CA ILE A 15 -12.05 -2.74 -33.05
C ILE A 15 -12.39 -3.58 -31.81
N PRO A 16 -11.53 -4.55 -31.42
CA PRO A 16 -11.82 -5.42 -30.29
C PRO A 16 -11.92 -4.63 -29.00
N THR A 17 -12.86 -5.03 -28.16
CA THR A 17 -13.03 -4.47 -26.82
C THR A 17 -11.81 -4.78 -25.95
N ASN A 18 -11.59 -3.99 -24.89
CA ASN A 18 -10.45 -4.21 -23.97
C ASN A 18 -10.46 -5.63 -23.38
N GLU A 19 -11.63 -6.21 -23.19
CA GLU A 19 -11.80 -7.58 -22.66
C GLU A 19 -11.39 -8.64 -23.69
N GLU A 20 -11.70 -8.43 -24.97
CA GLU A 20 -11.25 -9.30 -26.07
C GLU A 20 -9.73 -9.19 -26.32
N ALA A 21 -9.16 -7.99 -26.18
CA ALA A 21 -7.72 -7.79 -26.29
C ALA A 21 -6.94 -8.52 -25.19
N VAL A 22 -7.43 -8.49 -23.94
CA VAL A 22 -6.84 -9.20 -22.81
C VAL A 22 -6.94 -10.72 -22.99
N ASN A 23 -8.07 -11.22 -23.47
CA ASN A 23 -8.25 -12.65 -23.73
C ASN A 23 -7.37 -13.17 -24.86
N ASN A 24 -7.13 -12.38 -25.91
CA ASN A 24 -6.21 -12.76 -26.99
C ASN A 24 -4.75 -12.82 -26.52
N LEU A 25 -4.31 -11.87 -25.68
CA LEU A 25 -2.97 -11.88 -25.07
C LEU A 25 -2.75 -13.09 -24.15
N LEU A 26 -3.76 -13.47 -23.35
CA LEU A 26 -3.71 -14.66 -22.50
C LEU A 26 -3.68 -15.97 -23.30
N GLY A 27 -4.38 -16.02 -24.43
CA GLY A 27 -4.37 -17.16 -25.35
C GLY A 27 -2.99 -17.40 -25.99
N GLU A 28 -2.31 -16.34 -26.44
CA GLU A 28 -0.98 -16.43 -27.06
C GLU A 28 0.13 -16.83 -26.06
N LEU A 29 0.00 -16.44 -24.80
CA LEU A 29 0.90 -16.88 -23.72
C LEU A 29 0.74 -18.37 -23.39
N GLY A 30 -0.47 -18.92 -23.51
CA GLY A 30 -0.75 -20.33 -23.24
C GLY A 30 -0.17 -21.30 -24.29
N ASP A 31 -0.07 -20.87 -25.55
CA ASP A 31 0.51 -21.69 -26.62
C ASP A 31 2.04 -21.67 -26.67
N SER A 32 2.67 -20.66 -26.05
CA SER A 32 4.14 -20.54 -25.98
C SER A 32 4.79 -21.43 -24.90
N LEU A 33 4.00 -22.09 -24.04
CA LEU A 33 4.48 -22.90 -22.91
C LEU A 33 4.30 -24.42 -23.07
N LYS A 34 4.03 -24.91 -24.28
CA LYS A 34 4.06 -26.36 -24.56
C LYS A 34 5.50 -26.87 -24.70
N ILE A 35 6.21 -27.00 -23.57
CA ILE A 35 7.40 -27.85 -23.49
C ILE A 35 6.89 -29.29 -23.46
N SER A 36 7.04 -29.98 -24.59
CA SER A 36 6.74 -31.40 -24.76
C SER A 36 7.71 -32.26 -23.94
N ASN A 37 7.18 -33.05 -23.01
CA ASN A 37 7.90 -34.17 -22.41
C ASN A 37 7.97 -35.35 -23.39
N GLY A 38 9.17 -35.80 -23.75
CA GLY A 38 9.38 -37.01 -24.56
C GLY A 38 10.84 -37.38 -24.84
N ALA A 39 11.39 -38.24 -23.97
CA ALA A 39 12.40 -39.31 -24.17
C ALA A 39 13.77 -39.08 -24.87
N ASP A 40 14.82 -39.46 -24.11
CA ASP A 40 16.11 -40.08 -24.49
C ASP A 40 16.94 -39.54 -25.66
N GLN A 41 18.04 -38.84 -25.34
CA GLN A 41 19.36 -39.11 -25.92
C GLN A 41 20.49 -38.47 -25.08
N LYS A 42 21.45 -39.32 -24.68
CA LYS A 42 22.77 -38.92 -24.15
C LYS A 42 23.58 -38.19 -25.24
N VAL A 43 24.15 -37.03 -24.95
CA VAL A 43 25.50 -36.62 -25.40
C VAL A 43 26.10 -35.69 -24.35
N ASP A 44 27.39 -35.92 -24.11
CA ASP A 44 28.28 -35.31 -23.12
C ASP A 44 28.51 -33.81 -23.28
N GLY A 45 28.75 -33.17 -22.13
CA GLY A 45 29.72 -32.09 -21.88
C GLY A 45 29.68 -30.82 -22.73
N GLU A 46 29.32 -29.71 -22.10
CA GLU A 46 30.11 -28.47 -22.13
C GLU A 46 29.61 -27.51 -21.04
N GLU A 47 30.54 -26.72 -20.54
CA GLU A 47 30.55 -25.98 -19.28
C GLU A 47 29.41 -24.94 -19.17
N GLU A 48 28.63 -25.00 -18.07
CA GLU A 48 27.77 -23.89 -17.66
C GLU A 48 28.50 -23.04 -16.63
N ASP A 49 28.70 -21.77 -16.99
CA ASP A 49 29.39 -20.74 -16.23
C ASP A 49 28.83 -20.58 -14.80
N GLU A 50 29.64 -20.95 -13.80
CA GLU A 50 29.39 -20.75 -12.37
C GLU A 50 29.26 -19.27 -11.97
N GLU A 51 29.53 -18.32 -12.87
CA GLU A 51 29.57 -16.88 -12.58
C GLU A 51 28.18 -16.21 -12.58
N PHE A 52 27.12 -16.89 -13.05
CA PHE A 52 25.76 -16.33 -13.08
C PHE A 52 24.88 -16.78 -11.90
N LYS A 53 25.24 -17.86 -11.19
CA LYS A 53 24.56 -18.26 -9.95
C LYS A 53 24.94 -17.38 -8.76
N ASP A 54 26.22 -17.04 -8.65
CA ASP A 54 26.73 -16.18 -7.57
C ASP A 54 26.14 -14.76 -7.60
N ALA A 55 25.78 -14.25 -8.79
CA ALA A 55 25.15 -12.94 -8.92
C ALA A 55 23.67 -12.94 -8.48
N VAL A 56 22.97 -14.07 -8.62
CA VAL A 56 21.55 -14.18 -8.24
C VAL A 56 21.41 -14.44 -6.74
N ASP A 57 22.31 -15.24 -6.14
CA ASP A 57 22.35 -15.46 -4.69
C ASP A 57 22.79 -14.21 -3.91
N GLN A 58 23.57 -13.30 -4.51
CA GLN A 58 23.91 -12.01 -3.87
C GLN A 58 22.80 -10.95 -3.95
N LEU A 59 21.76 -11.15 -4.77
CA LEU A 59 20.66 -10.17 -4.97
C LEU A 59 19.35 -10.55 -4.26
N LEU A 60 19.26 -11.76 -3.71
CA LEU A 60 18.17 -12.22 -2.86
C LEU A 60 18.78 -12.80 -1.59
N PRO A 61 19.11 -11.98 -0.57
CA PRO A 61 19.53 -12.56 0.69
C PRO A 61 18.40 -13.46 1.19
N ASP A 62 18.78 -14.72 1.42
CA ASP A 62 17.99 -15.76 2.03
C ASP A 62 16.97 -15.16 3.02
N ALA A 63 15.71 -15.18 2.63
CA ALA A 63 14.61 -15.12 3.59
C ALA A 63 14.49 -16.48 4.29
N GLU A 64 15.62 -17.07 4.69
CA GLU A 64 15.67 -18.14 5.67
C GLU A 64 15.42 -17.49 7.03
N ASP A 65 14.18 -17.62 7.49
CA ASP A 65 13.78 -17.92 8.88
C ASP A 65 14.76 -17.46 9.99
N SER A 66 15.12 -16.18 9.97
CA SER A 66 15.59 -15.52 11.17
C SER A 66 14.37 -15.46 12.08
N PRO A 67 14.39 -16.06 13.29
CA PRO A 67 13.29 -15.87 14.21
C PRO A 67 13.22 -14.36 14.41
N LYS A 68 12.18 -13.72 13.86
CA LYS A 68 11.87 -12.32 14.15
C LYS A 68 11.90 -12.26 15.67
N SER A 69 12.96 -11.69 16.23
CA SER A 69 13.06 -11.42 17.65
C SER A 69 11.77 -10.71 17.97
N GLN A 70 10.84 -11.39 18.65
CA GLN A 70 9.51 -10.85 18.89
C GLN A 70 9.73 -9.48 19.52
N SER A 71 9.31 -8.44 18.81
CA SER A 71 9.58 -7.07 19.24
C SER A 71 9.06 -6.89 20.65
N ASP A 72 9.72 -6.09 21.49
CA ASP A 72 9.37 -5.95 22.91
C ASP A 72 7.89 -5.56 23.15
N ASP A 73 7.25 -5.00 22.13
CA ASP A 73 5.85 -4.57 22.08
C ASP A 73 4.86 -5.58 21.47
N TYR A 74 5.31 -6.79 21.10
CA TYR A 74 4.47 -7.86 20.58
C TYR A 74 3.42 -8.31 21.61
N ILE A 75 2.19 -8.53 21.11
CA ILE A 75 1.03 -9.00 21.87
C ILE A 75 0.50 -10.25 21.18
N ASP A 76 0.59 -11.38 21.88
CA ASP A 76 0.08 -12.66 21.43
C ASP A 76 -1.40 -12.80 21.81
N GLU A 77 -2.29 -12.35 20.92
CA GLU A 77 -3.75 -12.38 21.16
C GLU A 77 -4.31 -13.80 21.16
N GLU A 78 -3.72 -14.74 20.41
CA GLU A 78 -4.17 -16.14 20.41
C GLU A 78 -3.90 -16.79 21.77
N LYS A 79 -2.69 -16.63 22.30
CA LYS A 79 -2.35 -17.10 23.64
C LYS A 79 -3.18 -16.42 24.72
N LEU A 80 -3.54 -15.15 24.54
CA LEU A 80 -4.42 -14.45 25.46
C LEU A 80 -5.82 -15.06 25.44
N LYS A 81 -6.37 -15.33 24.25
CA LYS A 81 -7.67 -15.98 24.06
C LYS A 81 -7.74 -17.38 24.70
N GLU A 82 -6.68 -18.17 24.55
CA GLU A 82 -6.59 -19.50 25.18
C GLU A 82 -6.62 -19.41 26.71
N LYS A 83 -5.90 -18.45 27.29
CA LYS A 83 -5.91 -18.20 28.74
C LYS A 83 -7.27 -17.72 29.24
N GLU A 84 -7.90 -16.82 28.50
CA GLU A 84 -9.20 -16.26 28.85
C GLU A 84 -10.31 -17.31 28.91
N ALA A 85 -10.21 -18.39 28.13
CA ALA A 85 -11.19 -19.48 28.14
C ALA A 85 -11.32 -20.19 29.51
N ALA A 86 -10.30 -20.06 30.37
CA ALA A 86 -10.28 -20.65 31.72
C ALA A 86 -10.70 -19.66 32.82
N TYR A 87 -10.94 -18.39 32.50
CA TYR A 87 -11.22 -17.34 33.49
C TYR A 87 -12.72 -17.15 33.73
N SER A 88 -13.08 -16.89 34.99
CA SER A 88 -14.42 -16.46 35.37
C SER A 88 -14.69 -15.02 34.95
N GLU A 89 -15.96 -14.60 34.90
CA GLU A 89 -16.30 -13.19 34.64
C GLU A 89 -15.68 -12.25 35.67
N GLU A 90 -15.59 -12.67 36.94
CA GLU A 90 -14.92 -11.91 37.99
C GLU A 90 -13.42 -11.77 37.74
N ASP A 91 -12.75 -12.81 37.23
CA ASP A 91 -11.33 -12.75 36.86
C ASP A 91 -11.09 -11.79 35.70
N LEU A 92 -11.92 -11.84 34.65
CA LEU A 92 -11.83 -10.92 33.51
C LEU A 92 -12.02 -9.47 33.95
N LYS A 93 -12.98 -9.21 34.85
CA LYS A 93 -13.19 -7.88 35.41
C LYS A 93 -11.99 -7.41 36.24
N ARG A 94 -11.37 -8.30 37.03
CA ARG A 94 -10.14 -7.99 37.78
C ARG A 94 -8.99 -7.65 36.85
N LEU A 95 -8.78 -8.43 35.79
CA LEU A 95 -7.74 -8.20 34.77
C LEU A 95 -7.95 -6.87 34.03
N LYS A 96 -9.19 -6.48 33.77
CA LYS A 96 -9.51 -5.15 33.23
C LYS A 96 -9.03 -4.04 34.16
N GLU A 97 -9.30 -4.13 35.46
CA GLU A 97 -8.86 -3.10 36.42
C GLU A 97 -7.33 -3.08 36.54
N GLU A 98 -6.68 -4.24 36.51
CA GLU A 98 -5.21 -4.32 36.49
C GLU A 98 -4.63 -3.70 35.20
N ALA A 99 -5.25 -3.91 34.04
CA ALA A 99 -4.86 -3.25 32.79
C ALA A 99 -5.02 -1.72 32.88
N ASN A 100 -6.03 -1.25 33.64
CA ASN A 100 -6.23 0.17 33.90
C ASN A 100 -5.10 0.75 34.78
N ASP A 101 -4.55 -0.01 35.72
CA ASP A 101 -3.38 0.42 36.50
C ASP A 101 -2.14 0.60 35.60
N PHE A 102 -1.91 -0.33 34.67
CA PHE A 102 -0.86 -0.19 33.66
C PHE A 102 -1.07 1.02 32.75
N LYS A 103 -2.31 1.28 32.32
CA LYS A 103 -2.66 2.50 31.59
C LYS A 103 -2.31 3.75 32.39
N LEU A 104 -2.66 3.80 33.68
CA LEU A 104 -2.36 4.94 34.55
C LEU A 104 -0.86 5.15 34.72
N LYS A 105 -0.10 4.07 34.92
CA LYS A 105 1.38 4.10 34.95
C LYS A 105 1.95 4.64 33.63
N GLY A 106 1.48 4.12 32.49
CA GLY A 106 1.90 4.59 31.17
C GLY A 106 1.60 6.07 30.95
N ASN A 107 0.44 6.56 31.39
CA ASN A 107 0.07 7.98 31.33
C ASN A 107 1.00 8.85 32.21
N GLN A 108 1.40 8.36 33.38
CA GLN A 108 2.33 9.05 34.27
C GLN A 108 3.71 9.15 33.61
N CYS A 109 4.26 8.04 33.11
CA CYS A 109 5.52 8.01 32.36
C CYS A 109 5.48 8.96 31.14
N PHE A 110 4.38 8.97 30.39
CA PHE A 110 4.19 9.89 29.26
C PHE A 110 4.28 11.35 29.69
N LYS A 111 3.64 11.70 30.82
CA LYS A 111 3.60 13.07 31.33
C LYS A 111 4.97 13.57 31.78
N ILE A 112 5.83 12.70 32.31
CA ILE A 112 7.19 13.04 32.73
C ILE A 112 8.22 12.98 31.59
N GLY A 113 7.82 12.53 30.39
CA GLY A 113 8.67 12.44 29.20
C GLY A 113 9.39 11.10 29.01
N GLU A 114 9.15 10.13 29.89
CA GLU A 114 9.69 8.77 29.81
C GLU A 114 8.85 7.93 28.85
N TYR A 115 9.00 8.21 27.55
CA TYR A 115 8.13 7.68 26.51
C TYR A 115 8.36 6.18 26.22
N LYS A 116 9.57 5.65 26.42
CA LYS A 116 9.84 4.21 26.24
C LYS A 116 9.15 3.40 27.33
N GLU A 117 9.28 3.83 28.58
CA GLU A 117 8.64 3.27 29.76
C GLU A 117 7.12 3.39 29.67
N SER A 118 6.63 4.50 29.10
CA SER A 118 5.22 4.69 28.79
C SER A 118 4.73 3.63 27.80
N ALA A 119 5.43 3.44 26.68
CA ALA A 119 5.07 2.42 25.68
C ALA A 119 5.07 1.01 26.28
N LEU A 120 6.08 0.67 27.09
CA LEU A 120 6.18 -0.62 27.78
C LEU A 120 5.01 -0.83 28.76
N ALA A 121 4.65 0.19 29.55
CA ALA A 121 3.52 0.08 30.47
C ALA A 121 2.19 -0.20 29.73
N TYR A 122 1.95 0.46 28.58
CA TYR A 122 0.76 0.13 27.78
C TYR A 122 0.83 -1.26 27.16
N THR A 123 2.00 -1.74 26.75
CA THR A 123 2.19 -3.12 26.27
C THR A 123 1.80 -4.12 27.35
N GLU A 124 2.27 -3.94 28.59
CA GLU A 124 1.89 -4.81 29.70
C GLU A 124 0.38 -4.77 29.97
N GLY A 125 -0.23 -3.58 29.90
CA GLY A 125 -1.68 -3.44 29.97
C GLY A 125 -2.40 -4.24 28.88
N LEU A 126 -1.92 -4.21 27.63
CA LEU A 126 -2.51 -4.94 26.51
C LEU A 126 -2.33 -6.47 26.60
N ARG A 127 -1.25 -6.94 27.25
CA ARG A 127 -0.97 -8.37 27.47
C ARG A 127 -1.93 -9.01 28.48
N ILE A 128 -2.57 -8.20 29.33
CA ILE A 128 -3.51 -8.69 30.34
C ILE A 128 -4.96 -8.21 30.12
N CYS A 129 -5.16 -7.12 29.36
CA CYS A 129 -6.48 -6.57 29.10
C CYS A 129 -7.33 -7.57 28.31
N PRO A 130 -8.48 -8.02 28.85
CA PRO A 130 -9.24 -9.06 28.17
C PRO A 130 -9.74 -8.66 26.79
N LEU A 131 -9.77 -9.61 25.85
CA LEU A 131 -10.13 -9.38 24.44
C LEU A 131 -11.54 -8.82 24.26
N MET A 132 -12.46 -9.14 25.17
CA MET A 132 -13.84 -8.62 25.11
C MET A 132 -13.95 -7.11 25.38
N TYR A 133 -12.95 -6.50 26.03
CA TYR A 133 -12.95 -5.08 26.40
C TYR A 133 -12.35 -4.21 25.29
N ASN A 134 -13.05 -4.16 24.15
CA ASN A 134 -12.61 -3.43 22.96
C ASN A 134 -12.29 -1.96 23.23
N GLN A 135 -13.12 -1.25 24.01
CA GLN A 135 -12.90 0.16 24.30
C GLN A 135 -11.60 0.39 25.07
N GLU A 136 -11.32 -0.43 26.09
CA GLU A 136 -10.11 -0.35 26.89
C GLU A 136 -8.86 -0.69 26.06
N ARG A 137 -8.93 -1.73 25.22
CA ARG A 137 -7.85 -2.09 24.28
C ARG A 137 -7.58 -0.96 23.29
N ALA A 138 -8.63 -0.37 22.70
CA ALA A 138 -8.50 0.77 21.80
C ALA A 138 -7.76 1.95 22.46
N ILE A 139 -8.11 2.26 23.71
CA ILE A 139 -7.45 3.31 24.50
C ILE A 139 -5.96 2.98 24.72
N LEU A 140 -5.65 1.75 25.13
CA LEU A 140 -4.26 1.32 25.38
C LEU A 140 -3.41 1.39 24.11
N TYR A 141 -3.87 0.81 23.00
CA TYR A 141 -3.18 0.87 21.71
C TYR A 141 -2.95 2.32 21.27
N SER A 142 -3.98 3.18 21.32
CA SER A 142 -3.84 4.58 20.91
C SER A 142 -2.86 5.36 21.80
N ASN A 143 -2.83 5.08 23.11
CA ASN A 143 -1.87 5.71 24.01
C ASN A 143 -0.44 5.19 23.79
N ARG A 144 -0.27 3.90 23.46
CA ARG A 144 1.00 3.32 23.05
C ARG A 144 1.50 3.93 21.75
N ALA A 145 0.63 4.14 20.77
CA ALA A 145 0.94 4.87 19.55
C ALA A 145 1.46 6.29 19.86
N ALA A 146 0.79 7.01 20.76
CA ALA A 146 1.23 8.35 21.15
C ALA A 146 2.65 8.35 21.78
N ALA A 147 2.96 7.35 22.61
CA ALA A 147 4.30 7.17 23.17
C ALA A 147 5.34 6.87 22.08
N LYS A 148 5.01 5.96 21.16
CA LYS A 148 5.85 5.60 20.01
C LYS A 148 6.12 6.77 19.06
N MET A 149 5.11 7.62 18.81
CA MET A 149 5.27 8.88 18.06
C MET A 149 6.34 9.80 18.68
N LYS A 150 6.52 9.78 20.01
CA LYS A 150 7.50 10.63 20.70
C LYS A 150 8.93 10.10 20.64
N ILE A 151 9.10 8.82 20.31
CA ILE A 151 10.41 8.15 20.16
C ILE A 151 10.70 7.80 18.70
N ASP A 152 9.98 8.41 17.76
CA ASP A 152 10.13 8.28 16.30
C ASP A 152 9.94 6.86 15.73
N LEU A 153 9.17 6.02 16.42
CA LEU A 153 8.76 4.69 15.92
C LEU A 153 7.47 4.80 15.11
N LYS A 154 7.53 5.47 13.96
CA LYS A 154 6.35 5.87 13.16
C LYS A 154 5.52 4.67 12.68
N GLU A 155 6.14 3.66 12.10
CA GLU A 155 5.48 2.49 11.51
C GLU A 155 4.75 1.68 12.59
N SER A 156 5.43 1.43 13.71
CA SER A 156 4.86 0.74 14.86
C SER A 156 3.74 1.56 15.53
N ALA A 157 3.82 2.90 15.49
CA ALA A 157 2.73 3.77 15.96
C ALA A 157 1.50 3.74 15.02
N ILE A 158 1.71 3.63 13.70
CA ILE A 158 0.63 3.47 12.71
C ILE A 158 -0.09 2.14 12.93
N GLU A 159 0.65 1.07 13.18
CA GLU A 159 0.09 -0.25 13.50
C GLU A 159 -0.77 -0.19 14.78
N ASP A 160 -0.24 0.41 15.85
CA ASP A 160 -1.02 0.62 17.08
C ASP A 160 -2.27 1.47 16.85
N CYS A 161 -2.21 2.53 16.03
CA CYS A 161 -3.42 3.29 15.70
C CYS A 161 -4.43 2.43 14.92
N SER A 162 -3.96 1.58 14.02
CA SER A 162 -4.83 0.70 13.23
C SER A 162 -5.49 -0.36 14.10
N ASN A 163 -4.76 -0.97 15.03
CA ASN A 163 -5.33 -1.88 16.04
C ASN A 163 -6.35 -1.16 16.93
N ALA A 164 -6.06 0.09 17.35
CA ALA A 164 -7.03 0.87 18.13
C ALA A 164 -8.33 1.13 17.36
N ILE A 165 -8.24 1.44 16.06
CA ILE A 165 -9.39 1.67 15.17
C ILE A 165 -10.15 0.37 14.90
N GLN A 166 -9.46 -0.77 14.83
CA GLN A 166 -10.11 -2.07 14.68
C GLN A 166 -10.99 -2.41 15.90
N HIS A 167 -10.53 -2.07 17.11
CA HIS A 167 -11.31 -2.26 18.33
C HIS A 167 -12.41 -1.21 18.52
N ASP A 168 -12.13 0.06 18.23
CA ASP A 168 -13.12 1.15 18.27
C ASP A 168 -13.01 2.05 17.02
N PRO A 169 -13.84 1.80 15.98
CA PRO A 169 -13.83 2.56 14.74
C PRO A 169 -14.25 4.03 14.87
N ASN A 170 -14.80 4.43 16.03
CA ASN A 170 -15.20 5.80 16.32
C ASN A 170 -14.21 6.50 17.26
N TYR A 171 -13.07 5.86 17.58
CA TYR A 171 -12.10 6.45 18.48
C TYR A 171 -11.26 7.54 17.79
N VAL A 172 -11.79 8.77 17.80
CA VAL A 172 -11.24 9.94 17.11
C VAL A 172 -9.75 10.15 17.37
N LYS A 173 -9.26 9.91 18.60
CA LYS A 173 -7.83 10.09 18.93
C LYS A 173 -6.92 9.15 18.14
N ALA A 174 -7.34 7.90 17.91
CA ALA A 174 -6.57 6.95 17.13
C ALA A 174 -6.54 7.32 15.64
N VAL A 175 -7.69 7.67 15.07
CA VAL A 175 -7.81 8.11 13.67
C VAL A 175 -6.98 9.39 13.43
N MET A 176 -7.09 10.38 14.32
CA MET A 176 -6.29 11.61 14.25
C MET A 176 -4.78 11.33 14.28
N ARG A 177 -4.31 10.48 15.20
CA ARG A 177 -2.88 10.14 15.31
C ARG A 177 -2.37 9.43 14.06
N ARG A 178 -3.18 8.52 13.50
CA ARG A 178 -2.82 7.82 12.25
C ARG A 178 -2.75 8.78 11.06
N ALA A 179 -3.69 9.71 10.95
CA ALA A 179 -3.67 10.76 9.94
C ALA A 179 -2.38 11.60 10.00
N GLN A 180 -2.01 12.06 11.20
CA GLN A 180 -0.77 12.81 11.43
C GLN A 180 0.47 12.00 11.07
N LEU A 181 0.51 10.71 11.41
CA LEU A 181 1.62 9.82 11.09
C LEU A 181 1.73 9.59 9.58
N TYR A 182 0.62 9.34 8.88
CA TYR A 182 0.60 9.21 7.44
C TYR A 182 1.07 10.48 6.74
N GLU A 183 0.65 11.63 7.22
CA GLU A 183 1.10 12.91 6.70
C GLU A 183 2.62 13.09 6.88
N GLN A 184 3.16 12.75 8.06
CA GLN A 184 4.60 12.77 8.34
C GLN A 184 5.42 11.75 7.55
N SER A 185 4.77 10.76 6.94
CA SER A 185 5.38 9.72 6.10
C SER A 185 5.06 9.93 4.61
N GLU A 186 4.60 11.13 4.22
CA GLU A 186 4.21 11.50 2.84
C GLU A 186 3.11 10.62 2.20
N LYS A 187 2.38 9.87 3.02
CA LYS A 187 1.19 9.08 2.66
C LYS A 187 -0.05 9.98 2.68
N LEU A 188 -0.04 10.99 1.82
CA LEU A 188 -0.99 12.10 1.87
C LEU A 188 -2.44 11.66 1.56
N ASP A 189 -2.62 10.66 0.70
CA ASP A 189 -3.95 10.14 0.35
C ASP A 189 -4.58 9.42 1.55
N GLU A 190 -3.82 8.57 2.24
CA GLU A 190 -4.24 7.87 3.44
C GLU A 190 -4.47 8.85 4.61
N ALA A 191 -3.61 9.87 4.75
CA ALA A 191 -3.80 10.93 5.73
C ALA A 191 -5.10 11.69 5.49
N LEU A 192 -5.39 12.08 4.24
CA LEU A 192 -6.62 12.78 3.88
C LEU A 192 -7.86 11.95 4.21
N ALA A 193 -7.84 10.64 3.90
CA ALA A 193 -8.94 9.73 4.22
C ALA A 193 -9.20 9.66 5.73
N ASP A 194 -8.16 9.53 6.56
CA ASP A 194 -8.31 9.51 8.02
C ASP A 194 -8.81 10.87 8.57
N TYR A 195 -8.32 12.00 8.05
CA TYR A 195 -8.85 13.31 8.46
C TYR A 195 -10.31 13.52 8.06
N GLN A 196 -10.74 13.03 6.89
CA GLN A 196 -12.14 13.04 6.50
C GLN A 196 -12.98 12.18 7.46
N ARG A 197 -12.48 10.99 7.81
CA ARG A 197 -13.13 10.11 8.80
C ARG A 197 -13.26 10.77 10.17
N VAL A 198 -12.27 11.56 10.60
CA VAL A 198 -12.39 12.37 11.82
C VAL A 198 -13.54 13.36 11.73
N LEU A 199 -13.68 14.07 10.60
CA LEU A 199 -14.76 15.05 10.42
C LEU A 199 -16.15 14.41 10.32
N GLU A 200 -16.25 13.16 9.89
CA GLU A 200 -17.51 12.40 9.97
C GLU A 200 -17.94 12.12 11.43
N ILE A 201 -16.97 11.89 12.32
CA ILE A 201 -17.22 11.56 13.74
C ILE A 201 -17.34 12.84 14.60
N ASP A 202 -16.44 13.80 14.38
CA ASP A 202 -16.38 15.11 15.04
C ASP A 202 -16.22 16.21 13.99
N PRO A 203 -17.34 16.74 13.46
CA PRO A 203 -17.32 17.82 12.47
C PRO A 203 -16.69 19.13 12.97
N SER A 204 -16.50 19.30 14.27
CA SER A 204 -15.93 20.51 14.88
C SER A 204 -14.40 20.47 15.00
N ASN A 205 -13.77 19.37 14.60
CA ASN A 205 -12.34 19.18 14.68
C ASN A 205 -11.59 20.12 13.72
N LYS A 206 -11.01 21.18 14.27
CA LYS A 206 -10.31 22.23 13.51
C LYS A 206 -9.07 21.72 12.78
N GLU A 207 -8.36 20.77 13.37
CA GLU A 207 -7.13 20.23 12.79
C GLU A 207 -7.44 19.41 11.54
N ALA A 208 -8.40 18.48 11.64
CA ALA A 208 -8.88 17.71 10.49
C ALA A 208 -9.50 18.60 9.42
N SER A 209 -10.25 19.65 9.80
CA SER A 209 -10.79 20.63 8.84
C SER A 209 -9.69 21.40 8.11
N GLY A 210 -8.62 21.79 8.82
CA GLY A 210 -7.45 22.42 8.20
C GLY A 210 -6.73 21.49 7.23
N ALA A 211 -6.48 20.25 7.64
CA ALA A 211 -5.80 19.24 6.82
C ALA A 211 -6.59 18.88 5.55
N THR A 212 -7.90 18.64 5.66
CA THR A 212 -8.76 18.34 4.50
C THR A 212 -8.84 19.47 3.47
N ARG A 213 -8.61 20.72 3.88
CA ARG A 213 -8.50 21.86 2.95
C ARG A 213 -7.14 21.94 2.25
N ARG A 214 -6.08 21.55 2.94
CA ARG A 214 -4.69 21.71 2.48
C ARG A 214 -4.21 20.53 1.63
N LEU A 215 -4.40 19.30 2.13
CA LEU A 215 -3.87 18.09 1.53
C LEU A 215 -4.26 17.86 0.06
N PRO A 216 -5.49 18.17 -0.41
CA PRO A 216 -5.83 17.98 -1.83
C PRO A 216 -4.92 18.74 -2.79
N HIS A 217 -4.46 19.95 -2.40
CA HIS A 217 -3.52 20.71 -3.22
C HIS A 217 -2.15 20.04 -3.24
N GLU A 218 -1.64 19.62 -2.08
CA GLU A 218 -0.34 18.94 -1.95
C GLU A 218 -0.32 17.60 -2.71
N ILE A 219 -1.40 16.83 -2.64
CA ILE A 219 -1.58 15.58 -3.40
C ILE A 219 -1.53 15.87 -4.90
N ASN A 220 -2.25 16.89 -5.37
CA ASN A 220 -2.25 17.25 -6.78
C ASN A 220 -0.87 17.71 -7.27
N GLU A 221 -0.18 18.53 -6.48
CA GLU A 221 1.18 18.99 -6.77
C GLU A 221 2.17 17.81 -6.84
N ARG A 222 2.12 16.89 -5.87
CA ARG A 222 2.91 15.66 -5.86
C ARG A 222 2.64 14.81 -7.10
N ASN A 223 1.37 14.65 -7.46
CA ASN A 223 0.96 13.84 -8.62
C ASN A 223 1.41 14.46 -9.95
N GLU A 224 1.28 15.77 -10.14
CA GLU A 224 1.77 16.45 -11.35
C GLU A 224 3.31 16.41 -11.46
N LYS A 225 4.02 16.52 -10.33
CA LYS A 225 5.48 16.34 -10.29
C LYS A 225 5.86 14.92 -10.70
N MET A 226 5.27 13.90 -10.08
CA MET A 226 5.53 12.50 -10.44
C MET A 226 5.21 12.21 -11.90
N LYS A 227 4.10 12.72 -12.43
CA LYS A 227 3.71 12.60 -13.84
C LYS A 227 4.75 13.20 -14.78
N THR A 228 5.28 14.38 -14.45
CA THR A 228 6.32 15.05 -15.25
C THR A 228 7.61 14.24 -15.26
N GLU A 229 8.04 13.74 -14.10
CA GLU A 229 9.23 12.90 -13.97
C GLU A 229 9.07 11.57 -14.73
N MET A 230 7.92 10.91 -14.61
CA MET A 230 7.62 9.68 -15.34
C MET A 230 7.60 9.90 -16.85
N LEU A 231 6.98 11.00 -17.32
CA LEU A 231 6.96 11.34 -18.75
C LEU A 231 8.38 11.61 -19.28
N GLY A 232 9.23 12.27 -18.49
CA GLY A 232 10.65 12.44 -18.81
C GLY A 232 11.37 11.10 -18.97
N LYS A 233 11.26 10.21 -17.99
CA LYS A 233 11.86 8.87 -18.06
C LYS A 233 11.36 8.05 -19.25
N LEU A 234 10.06 8.12 -19.55
CA LEU A 234 9.46 7.44 -20.70
C LEU A 234 9.98 8.01 -22.02
N LYS A 235 10.18 9.34 -22.09
CA LYS A 235 10.76 10.01 -23.24
C LYS A 235 12.20 9.57 -23.48
N ASP A 236 13.00 9.47 -22.43
CA ASP A 236 14.39 9.02 -22.51
C ASP A 236 14.48 7.56 -22.95
N LEU A 237 13.60 6.70 -22.43
CA LEU A 237 13.48 5.31 -22.87
C LEU A 237 13.10 5.23 -24.36
N GLY A 238 12.12 6.01 -24.81
CA GLY A 238 11.75 6.08 -26.22
C GLY A 238 12.90 6.57 -27.09
N ASN A 239 13.65 7.58 -26.64
CA ASN A 239 14.83 8.07 -27.36
C ASN A 239 15.93 7.01 -27.45
N MET A 240 16.14 6.20 -26.42
CA MET A 240 17.11 5.11 -26.43
C MET A 240 16.81 4.10 -27.54
N VAL A 241 15.54 3.73 -27.70
CA VAL A 241 15.09 2.79 -28.75
C VAL A 241 15.16 3.43 -30.14
N LEU A 242 14.88 4.72 -30.25
CA LEU A 242 14.80 5.43 -31.53
C LEU A 242 16.16 5.92 -32.06
N LYS A 243 17.15 6.13 -31.18
CA LYS A 243 18.47 6.67 -31.54
C LYS A 243 19.22 5.87 -32.61
N PRO A 244 19.25 4.52 -32.62
CA PRO A 244 19.87 3.73 -33.69
C PRO A 244 19.26 3.98 -35.08
N PHE A 245 18.01 4.46 -35.14
CA PHE A 245 17.30 4.77 -36.38
C PHE A 245 17.43 6.25 -36.78
N GLY A 246 18.22 7.04 -36.05
CA GLY A 246 18.31 8.50 -36.26
C GLY A 246 17.04 9.23 -35.85
N LEU A 247 16.20 8.63 -35.00
CA LEU A 247 14.92 9.16 -34.55
C LEU A 247 14.96 9.56 -33.07
N SER A 248 13.97 10.35 -32.66
CA SER A 248 13.70 10.78 -31.30
C SER A 248 12.20 10.84 -31.08
N THR A 249 11.77 10.72 -29.83
CA THR A 249 10.40 11.01 -29.38
C THR A 249 9.93 12.41 -29.79
N ASN A 250 10.85 13.37 -30.00
CA ASN A 250 10.51 14.71 -30.53
C ASN A 250 10.02 14.69 -31.99
N ASN A 251 10.35 13.65 -32.76
CA ASN A 251 9.87 13.51 -34.13
C ASN A 251 8.38 13.16 -34.18
N PHE A 252 7.77 12.70 -33.09
CA PHE A 252 6.37 12.29 -33.04
C PHE A 252 5.55 13.33 -32.26
N GLN A 253 4.61 14.01 -32.92
CA GLN A 253 3.73 15.01 -32.33
C GLN A 253 2.31 14.49 -32.24
N MET A 254 1.76 14.46 -31.03
CA MET A 254 0.34 14.18 -30.82
C MET A 254 -0.49 15.42 -31.17
N VAL A 255 -1.44 15.26 -32.09
CA VAL A 255 -2.41 16.29 -32.48
C VAL A 255 -3.79 15.80 -32.10
N GLN A 256 -4.45 16.49 -31.17
CA GLN A 256 -5.83 16.21 -30.78
C GLN A 256 -6.79 16.92 -31.74
N ASP A 257 -7.74 16.18 -32.32
CA ASP A 257 -8.82 16.76 -33.12
C ASP A 257 -9.86 17.41 -32.19
N PRO A 258 -10.08 18.74 -32.27
CA PRO A 258 -10.99 19.46 -31.39
C PRO A 258 -12.47 19.08 -31.56
N ASN A 259 -12.85 18.45 -32.68
CA ASN A 259 -14.26 18.09 -32.95
C ASN A 259 -14.60 16.67 -32.52
N THR A 260 -13.64 15.75 -32.61
CA THR A 260 -13.86 14.33 -32.30
C THR A 260 -13.25 13.91 -30.97
N GLY A 261 -12.33 14.71 -30.41
CA GLY A 261 -11.53 14.37 -29.23
C GLY A 261 -10.49 13.28 -29.50
N GLY A 262 -10.42 12.77 -30.74
CA GLY A 262 -9.47 11.72 -31.15
C GLY A 262 -8.04 12.25 -31.22
N TYR A 263 -7.08 11.38 -30.92
CA TYR A 263 -5.65 11.69 -31.00
C TYR A 263 -5.08 11.11 -32.30
N SER A 264 -4.36 11.93 -33.07
CA SER A 264 -3.54 11.49 -34.20
C SER A 264 -2.06 11.74 -33.90
N ILE A 265 -1.19 10.84 -34.35
CA ILE A 265 0.25 10.99 -34.21
C ILE A 265 0.80 11.42 -35.57
N SER A 266 1.39 12.61 -35.63
CA SER A 266 2.09 13.10 -36.82
C SER A 266 3.60 12.97 -36.63
N PHE A 267 4.31 12.67 -37.72
CA PHE A 267 5.75 12.49 -37.70
C PHE A 267 6.44 13.63 -38.46
N ASN A 268 7.44 14.26 -37.83
CA ASN A 268 8.24 15.32 -38.41
C ASN A 268 9.72 14.95 -38.40
N GLN A 269 10.29 14.85 -39.60
CA GLN A 269 11.64 14.32 -39.84
C GLN A 269 12.76 15.31 -39.48
N ASN A 270 12.45 16.61 -39.34
CA ASN A 270 13.40 17.68 -39.00
C ASN A 270 12.78 18.67 -37.98
N PRO A 271 12.68 18.31 -36.69
CA PRO A 271 12.34 19.27 -35.65
C PRO A 271 13.54 20.23 -35.50
N ARG A 272 13.32 21.53 -35.78
CA ARG A 272 14.31 22.59 -35.56
C ARG A 272 14.69 22.73 -34.09
#